data_AF-A0A852DYJ9-F1
#
_entry.id   AF-A0A852DYJ9-F1
#
_cell.length_a   1.000
_cell.length_b   1.000
_cell.length_c   1.000
_cell.angle_alpha   90.00
_cell.angle_beta   90.00
_cell.angle_gamma   90.00
#
_symmetry.space_group_name_H-M   'P 1'
#
loop_
_entity.id
_entity.type
_entity.pdbx_description
1 polymer ?
#
loop_
_entity_poly.entity_id
_entity_poly.type
_entity_poly.pdbx_seq_one_letter_code
_entity_poly.pdbx_strand_id
1 'polypeptide(L)'
;AKQQDLMMLDGFMMYLLSAAGDILNQEHTRVHQDMSQPLSHYFISSSHNTYLTRNQLGGSSSTEAYVRALRAGCRCVELDCWEGPDGEPVVYHGHTLTSKILFRDVIESIRDSAFEKSPYPVILSLENHCGLEQQATMARHMKAILGDRLLTQPLQGQDPHELPSPEQLKEKILVKGKKLPELWQEPRGVTSLLDPEEEEEEEEEEEEEKVQERSPRRVRGFPRAVVLGDLAKDASQVSPELSALVIYCQAVPFPGLAQALRHPQPCHVSSFSERKARKLIKEAG
;
A
#
# COMPACT_ATOMS: atom_id res chain seq x y z
N ALA A 1 -16.96 37.12 43.77
CA ALA A 1 -16.45 35.89 43.14
C ALA A 1 -15.20 36.18 42.31
N LYS A 2 -15.30 36.67 41.06
CA LYS A 2 -14.15 36.84 40.15
C LYS A 2 -13.05 37.78 40.66
N GLN A 3 -13.39 38.87 41.36
CA GLN A 3 -12.42 39.81 41.96
C GLN A 3 -11.75 39.27 43.25
N GLN A 4 -12.22 38.14 43.78
CA GLN A 4 -11.71 37.51 45.00
C GLN A 4 -11.11 36.12 44.72
N ASP A 5 -10.93 35.77 43.45
CA ASP A 5 -10.43 34.45 43.01
C ASP A 5 -11.29 33.27 43.52
N LEU A 6 -12.61 33.48 43.60
CA LEU A 6 -13.59 32.46 44.00
C LEU A 6 -14.48 32.06 42.82
N MET A 7 -14.74 30.76 42.70
CA MET A 7 -15.65 30.17 41.71
C MET A 7 -16.99 29.82 42.38
N MET A 8 -18.09 30.30 41.81
CA MET A 8 -19.45 29.94 42.26
C MET A 8 -19.93 28.69 41.52
N LEU A 9 -21.03 28.06 41.97
CA LEU A 9 -21.58 26.84 41.38
C LEU A 9 -21.75 26.94 39.86
N ASP A 10 -22.32 28.03 39.35
CA ASP A 10 -22.47 28.24 37.90
C ASP A 10 -21.11 28.31 37.19
N GLY A 11 -20.12 28.94 37.82
CA GLY A 11 -18.75 29.00 37.28
C GLY A 11 -18.08 27.62 37.25
N PHE A 12 -18.34 26.78 38.25
CA PHE A 12 -17.85 25.41 38.29
C PHE A 12 -18.53 24.52 37.24
N MET A 13 -19.85 24.67 37.05
CA MET A 13 -20.56 23.99 35.97
C MET A 13 -20.04 24.44 34.59
N MET A 14 -19.79 25.74 34.38
CA MET A 14 -19.20 26.23 33.14
C MET A 14 -17.79 25.68 32.91
N TYR A 15 -16.99 25.50 33.96
CA TYR A 15 -15.67 24.86 33.86
C TYR A 15 -15.80 23.38 33.43
N LEU A 16 -16.67 22.60 34.09
CA LEU A 16 -16.88 21.19 33.74
C LEU A 16 -17.40 21.00 32.30
N LEU A 17 -18.15 21.97 31.77
CA LEU A 17 -18.66 21.97 30.39
C LEU A 17 -17.72 22.67 29.39
N SER A 18 -16.58 23.21 29.86
CA SER A 18 -15.59 23.85 29.00
C SER A 18 -14.61 22.83 28.41
N ALA A 19 -13.77 23.26 27.46
CA ALA A 19 -12.69 22.43 26.92
C ALA A 19 -11.71 21.89 27.98
N ALA A 20 -11.59 22.55 29.14
CA ALA A 20 -10.75 22.09 30.24
C ALA A 20 -11.38 20.96 31.07
N GLY A 21 -12.71 20.80 31.00
CA GLY A 21 -13.46 19.71 31.60
C GLY A 21 -13.77 18.57 30.63
N ASP A 22 -13.33 18.67 29.38
CA ASP A 22 -13.57 17.66 28.35
C ASP A 22 -12.87 16.34 28.72
N ILE A 23 -13.57 15.22 28.50
CA ILE A 23 -13.00 13.87 28.68
C ILE A 23 -11.89 13.60 27.64
N LEU A 24 -11.97 14.26 26.48
CA LEU A 24 -10.93 14.21 25.46
C LEU A 24 -9.79 15.16 25.83
N ASN A 25 -8.57 14.62 25.93
CA ASN A 25 -7.38 15.46 26.05
C ASN A 25 -7.25 16.34 24.80
N GLN A 26 -7.48 17.64 24.96
CA GLN A 26 -7.46 18.60 23.87
C GLN A 26 -6.08 18.69 23.20
N GLU A 27 -4.99 18.37 23.90
CA GLU A 27 -3.64 18.33 23.30
C GLU A 27 -3.52 17.24 22.22
N HIS A 28 -4.30 16.16 22.32
CA HIS A 28 -4.30 15.06 21.35
C HIS A 28 -5.19 15.33 20.13
N THR A 29 -5.88 16.48 20.08
CA THR A 29 -6.68 16.90 18.91
C THR A 29 -5.82 17.48 17.79
N ARG A 30 -4.54 17.73 18.07
CA ARG A 30 -3.52 18.15 17.10
C ARG A 30 -2.42 17.11 17.02
N VAL A 31 -1.54 17.26 16.03
CA VAL A 31 -0.32 16.46 15.94
C VAL A 31 0.53 16.75 17.19
N HIS A 32 0.75 15.71 17.98
CA HIS A 32 1.42 15.77 19.29
C HIS A 32 2.51 14.70 19.43
N GLN A 33 2.53 13.72 18.52
CA GLN A 33 3.52 12.64 18.49
C GLN A 33 4.76 13.11 17.72
N ASP A 34 5.90 12.47 17.98
CA ASP A 34 7.08 12.61 17.15
C ASP A 34 6.78 12.03 15.76
N MET A 35 6.84 12.86 14.72
CA MET A 35 6.56 12.49 13.33
C MET A 35 7.85 12.26 12.51
N SER A 36 9.01 12.18 13.18
CA SER A 36 10.34 12.04 12.57
C SER A 36 10.91 10.61 12.60
N GLN A 37 10.18 9.64 13.15
CA GLN A 37 10.57 8.23 13.11
C GLN A 37 10.29 7.63 11.73
N PRO A 38 10.90 6.50 11.35
CA PRO A 38 10.60 5.80 10.09
C PRO A 38 9.11 5.43 9.96
N LEU A 39 8.57 5.41 8.74
CA LEU A 39 7.15 5.08 8.48
C LEU A 39 6.65 3.79 9.16
N SER A 40 7.52 2.77 9.31
CA SER A 40 7.20 1.49 9.96
C SER A 40 6.85 1.60 11.46
N HIS A 41 7.10 2.76 12.09
CA HIS A 41 6.82 3.00 13.51
C HIS A 41 5.40 3.49 13.78
N TYR A 42 4.59 3.73 12.74
CA TYR A 42 3.26 4.34 12.87
C TYR A 42 2.15 3.39 12.44
N PHE A 43 1.02 3.46 13.14
CA PHE A 43 -0.24 2.95 12.61
C PHE A 43 -0.75 3.92 11.54
N ILE A 44 -0.91 3.41 10.31
CA ILE A 44 -1.39 4.20 9.17
C ILE A 44 -2.87 3.90 8.95
N SER A 45 -3.71 4.94 9.02
CA SER A 45 -5.13 4.83 8.68
C SER A 45 -5.30 4.38 7.22
N SER A 46 -5.85 3.19 7.01
CA SER A 46 -5.85 2.50 5.71
C SER A 46 -7.26 2.05 5.33
N SER A 47 -7.57 2.09 4.04
CA SER A 47 -8.87 1.69 3.47
C SER A 47 -8.66 0.54 2.49
N HIS A 48 -9.49 -0.48 2.62
CA HIS A 48 -9.56 -1.63 1.72
C HIS A 48 -10.67 -1.44 0.69
N ASN A 49 -10.42 -1.81 -0.58
CA ASN A 49 -11.31 -1.61 -1.72
C ASN A 49 -11.97 -0.22 -1.72
N THR A 50 -11.14 0.82 -1.62
CA THR A 50 -11.59 2.20 -1.35
C THR A 50 -12.64 2.71 -2.34
N TYR A 51 -12.62 2.22 -3.58
CA TYR A 51 -13.57 2.58 -4.62
C TYR A 51 -15.01 2.12 -4.32
N LEU A 52 -15.22 1.08 -3.52
CA LEU A 52 -16.54 0.53 -3.24
C LEU A 52 -17.32 1.39 -2.25
N THR A 53 -18.55 1.73 -2.62
CA THR A 53 -19.47 2.49 -1.76
C THR A 53 -20.43 1.62 -0.96
N ARG A 54 -20.54 0.33 -1.30
CA ARG A 54 -21.48 -0.64 -0.71
C ARG A 54 -20.84 -2.04 -0.66
N ASN A 55 -21.64 -3.10 -0.85
CA ASN A 55 -21.23 -4.49 -0.78
C ASN A 55 -20.20 -4.87 -1.86
N GLN A 56 -19.41 -5.91 -1.56
CA GLN A 56 -18.31 -6.42 -2.40
C GLN A 56 -18.79 -7.05 -3.73
N LEU A 57 -20.05 -7.50 -3.83
CA LEU A 57 -20.53 -8.30 -4.97
C LEU A 57 -21.30 -7.51 -6.04
N GLY A 58 -21.92 -6.39 -5.67
CA GLY A 58 -22.79 -5.62 -6.58
C GLY A 58 -22.92 -4.14 -6.21
N GLY A 59 -21.96 -3.63 -5.42
CA GLY A 59 -21.91 -2.23 -5.04
C GLY A 59 -21.46 -1.34 -6.18
N SER A 60 -21.77 -0.05 -6.08
CA SER A 60 -21.20 0.96 -6.98
C SER A 60 -19.77 1.32 -6.59
N SER A 61 -18.88 1.35 -7.58
CA SER A 61 -17.58 1.99 -7.49
C SER A 61 -17.72 3.50 -7.72
N SER A 62 -17.02 4.32 -6.94
CA SER A 62 -17.12 5.77 -7.04
C SER A 62 -15.82 6.49 -6.66
N THR A 63 -15.49 7.54 -7.41
CA THR A 63 -14.40 8.47 -7.06
C THR A 63 -14.67 9.22 -5.76
N GLU A 64 -15.94 9.50 -5.42
CA GLU A 64 -16.33 10.13 -4.15
C GLU A 64 -15.98 9.26 -2.94
N ALA A 65 -15.85 7.94 -3.12
CA ALA A 65 -15.41 7.05 -2.05
C ALA A 65 -13.97 7.38 -1.60
N TYR A 66 -13.07 7.68 -2.54
CA TYR A 66 -11.71 8.16 -2.25
C TYR A 66 -11.72 9.51 -1.54
N VAL A 67 -12.53 10.46 -2.03
CA VAL A 67 -12.66 11.80 -1.42
C VAL A 67 -13.08 11.68 0.04
N ARG A 68 -14.12 10.89 0.33
CA ARG A 68 -14.59 10.67 1.71
C ARG A 68 -13.53 10.00 2.59
N ALA A 69 -12.84 8.99 2.09
CA ALA A 69 -11.77 8.32 2.84
C ALA A 69 -10.65 9.31 3.20
N LEU A 70 -10.17 10.10 2.23
CA LEU A 70 -9.10 11.07 2.43
C LEU A 70 -9.52 12.21 3.38
N ARG A 71 -10.75 12.73 3.24
CA ARG A 71 -11.32 13.73 4.15
C ARG A 71 -11.55 13.22 5.57
N ALA A 72 -11.76 11.92 5.74
CA ALA A 72 -11.79 11.26 7.04
C ALA A 72 -10.39 11.04 7.65
N GLY A 73 -9.32 11.38 6.91
CA GLY A 73 -7.93 11.26 7.37
C GLY A 73 -7.24 9.95 6.95
N CYS A 74 -7.87 9.12 6.12
CA CYS A 74 -7.23 7.92 5.56
C CYS A 74 -5.97 8.29 4.78
N ARG A 75 -4.88 7.54 4.95
CA ARG A 75 -3.55 7.77 4.36
C ARG A 75 -3.07 6.63 3.46
N CYS A 76 -3.79 5.52 3.38
CA CYS A 76 -3.52 4.44 2.42
C CYS A 76 -4.83 4.04 1.75
N VAL A 77 -4.89 4.18 0.43
CA VAL A 77 -6.09 3.87 -0.37
C VAL A 77 -5.76 2.83 -1.42
N GLU A 78 -6.74 1.98 -1.71
CA GLU A 78 -6.60 0.83 -2.61
C GLU A 78 -7.23 1.09 -3.98
N LEU A 79 -6.55 0.65 -5.04
CA LEU A 79 -6.99 0.77 -6.42
C LEU A 79 -6.80 -0.58 -7.14
N ASP A 80 -7.91 -1.25 -7.41
CA ASP A 80 -7.93 -2.50 -8.18
C ASP A 80 -8.02 -2.15 -9.65
N CYS A 81 -6.86 -2.12 -10.30
CA CYS A 81 -6.67 -1.61 -11.64
C CYS A 81 -6.81 -2.74 -12.65
N TRP A 82 -7.71 -2.57 -13.60
CA TRP A 82 -8.01 -3.54 -14.65
C TRP A 82 -7.97 -2.88 -16.03
N GLU A 83 -7.77 -3.69 -17.06
CA GLU A 83 -7.84 -3.19 -18.43
C GLU A 83 -9.23 -2.63 -18.75
N GLY A 84 -9.24 -1.43 -19.33
CA GLY A 84 -10.43 -0.80 -19.87
C GLY A 84 -10.38 -0.62 -21.38
N PRO A 85 -11.50 -0.17 -21.98
CA PRO A 85 -11.58 0.11 -23.41
C PRO A 85 -10.68 1.29 -23.81
N ASP A 86 -10.35 1.38 -25.10
CA ASP A 86 -9.61 2.50 -25.70
C ASP A 86 -8.24 2.80 -25.07
N GLY A 87 -7.63 1.79 -24.41
CA GLY A 87 -6.35 1.92 -23.73
C GLY A 87 -6.40 2.67 -22.39
N GLU A 88 -7.61 2.94 -21.87
CA GLU A 88 -7.83 3.65 -20.61
C GLU A 88 -8.10 2.66 -19.45
N PRO A 89 -7.22 2.59 -18.44
CA PRO A 89 -7.40 1.71 -17.29
C PRO A 89 -8.62 2.08 -16.45
N VAL A 90 -9.26 1.07 -15.85
CA VAL A 90 -10.42 1.23 -14.97
C VAL A 90 -10.17 0.66 -13.59
N VAL A 91 -10.94 1.12 -12.61
CA VAL A 91 -10.93 0.60 -11.23
C VAL A 91 -12.29 -0.02 -10.89
N TYR A 92 -12.28 -1.27 -10.45
CA TYR A 92 -13.44 -2.00 -9.94
C TYR A 92 -13.03 -3.32 -9.28
N HIS A 93 -13.99 -4.00 -8.63
CA HIS A 93 -13.74 -5.30 -8.03
C HIS A 93 -13.86 -6.40 -9.11
N GLY A 94 -12.74 -7.02 -9.45
CA GLY A 94 -12.65 -8.05 -10.50
C GLY A 94 -13.66 -9.17 -10.33
N HIS A 95 -14.08 -9.79 -11.44
CA HIS A 95 -15.01 -10.94 -11.43
C HIS A 95 -16.35 -10.72 -10.72
N THR A 96 -16.75 -9.47 -10.47
CA THR A 96 -18.03 -9.10 -9.85
C THR A 96 -18.90 -8.22 -10.75
N LEU A 97 -20.11 -7.88 -10.29
CA LEU A 97 -21.05 -6.99 -10.97
C LEU A 97 -20.92 -5.53 -10.53
N THR A 98 -19.80 -5.16 -9.90
CA THR A 98 -19.55 -3.78 -9.46
C THR A 98 -19.36 -2.84 -10.66
N SER A 99 -19.78 -1.58 -10.50
CA SER A 99 -19.59 -0.59 -11.57
C SER A 99 -18.11 -0.25 -11.75
N LYS A 100 -17.73 0.26 -12.93
CA LYS A 100 -16.35 0.65 -13.24
C LYS A 100 -16.21 2.16 -13.22
N ILE A 101 -15.07 2.65 -12.75
CA ILE A 101 -14.68 4.06 -12.82
C ILE A 101 -13.32 4.18 -13.50
N LEU A 102 -13.06 5.28 -14.20
CA LEU A 102 -11.76 5.47 -14.86
C LEU A 102 -10.66 5.65 -13.83
N PHE A 103 -9.51 5.00 -14.04
CA PHE A 103 -8.33 5.19 -13.20
C PHE A 103 -7.91 6.66 -13.17
N ARG A 104 -7.96 7.33 -14.33
CA ARG A 104 -7.66 8.76 -14.47
C ARG A 104 -8.47 9.62 -13.50
N ASP A 105 -9.79 9.43 -13.44
CA ASP A 105 -10.70 10.20 -12.60
C ASP A 105 -10.47 9.94 -11.10
N VAL A 106 -10.08 8.71 -10.75
CA VAL A 106 -9.65 8.36 -9.39
C VAL A 106 -8.40 9.15 -9.00
N ILE A 107 -7.38 9.18 -9.85
CA ILE A 107 -6.14 9.93 -9.58
C ILE A 107 -6.42 11.44 -9.48
N GLU A 108 -7.31 12.00 -10.31
CA GLU A 108 -7.74 13.40 -10.20
C GLU A 108 -8.44 13.69 -8.86
N SER A 109 -9.31 12.80 -8.41
CA SER A 109 -10.01 12.94 -7.13
C SER A 109 -9.05 12.86 -5.93
N ILE A 110 -8.03 12.00 -6.03
CA ILE A 110 -6.96 11.89 -5.02
C ILE A 110 -6.11 13.16 -5.00
N ARG A 111 -5.70 13.70 -6.16
CA ARG A 111 -4.94 14.95 -6.26
C ARG A 111 -5.61 16.07 -5.46
N ASP A 112 -6.93 16.20 -5.62
CA ASP A 112 -7.69 17.31 -5.06
C ASP A 112 -7.93 17.16 -3.54
N SER A 113 -7.99 15.92 -3.03
CA SER A 113 -8.39 15.65 -1.63
C SER A 113 -7.29 15.08 -0.73
N ALA A 114 -6.16 14.62 -1.27
CA ALA A 114 -5.11 13.89 -0.54
C ALA A 114 -4.64 14.61 0.73
N PHE A 115 -4.48 15.94 0.67
CA PHE A 115 -3.86 16.72 1.73
C PHE A 115 -4.78 17.75 2.40
N GLU A 116 -6.09 17.74 2.10
CA GLU A 116 -7.05 18.67 2.71
C GLU A 116 -7.14 18.51 4.23
N LYS A 117 -7.13 17.25 4.72
CA LYS A 117 -7.29 16.94 6.15
C LYS A 117 -5.96 16.80 6.90
N SER A 118 -4.92 16.33 6.23
CA SER A 118 -3.63 16.00 6.82
C SER A 118 -2.51 16.22 5.81
N PRO A 119 -1.37 16.84 6.20
CA PRO A 119 -0.23 17.06 5.30
C PRO A 119 0.64 15.80 5.13
N TYR A 120 0.41 14.75 5.92
CA TYR A 120 1.23 13.54 5.93
C TYR A 120 0.97 12.66 4.69
N PRO A 121 1.96 11.82 4.30
CA PRO A 121 1.95 11.13 3.02
C PRO A 121 0.72 10.25 2.79
N VAL A 122 0.37 10.09 1.51
CA VAL A 122 -0.66 9.16 1.05
C VAL A 122 -0.02 8.01 0.27
N ILE A 123 -0.41 6.77 0.55
CA ILE A 123 0.04 5.58 -0.16
C ILE A 123 -1.08 5.09 -1.07
N LEU A 124 -0.75 4.88 -2.35
CA LEU A 124 -1.61 4.23 -3.33
C LEU A 124 -1.25 2.74 -3.39
N SER A 125 -2.10 1.88 -2.83
CA SER A 125 -1.96 0.42 -2.93
C SER A 125 -2.57 -0.04 -4.25
N LEU A 126 -1.72 -0.37 -5.22
CA LEU A 126 -2.17 -0.84 -6.54
C LEU A 126 -2.30 -2.36 -6.55
N GLU A 127 -3.51 -2.86 -6.77
CA GLU A 127 -3.74 -4.24 -7.19
C GLU A 127 -3.86 -4.22 -8.73
N ASN A 128 -2.83 -4.69 -9.42
CA ASN A 128 -2.65 -4.42 -10.84
C ASN A 128 -2.90 -5.67 -11.70
N HIS A 129 -3.97 -5.60 -12.49
CA HIS A 129 -4.42 -6.61 -13.46
C HIS A 129 -4.38 -6.09 -14.91
N CYS A 130 -3.71 -4.95 -15.14
CA CYS A 130 -3.57 -4.36 -16.48
C CYS A 130 -2.44 -5.01 -17.28
N GLY A 131 -2.58 -5.09 -18.60
CA GLY A 131 -1.47 -5.37 -19.51
C GLY A 131 -0.43 -4.24 -19.51
N LEU A 132 0.78 -4.53 -19.99
CA LEU A 132 1.94 -3.62 -19.91
C LEU A 132 1.67 -2.23 -20.51
N GLU A 133 0.91 -2.16 -21.61
CA GLU A 133 0.56 -0.89 -22.26
C GLU A 133 -0.32 -0.01 -21.35
N GLN A 134 -1.35 -0.58 -20.75
CA GLN A 134 -2.23 0.14 -19.83
C GLN A 134 -1.55 0.45 -18.50
N GLN A 135 -0.60 -0.37 -18.04
CA GLN A 135 0.24 -0.01 -16.90
C GLN A 135 1.12 1.22 -17.19
N ALA A 136 1.69 1.33 -18.39
CA ALA A 136 2.40 2.53 -18.81
C ALA A 136 1.45 3.74 -18.88
N THR A 137 0.19 3.54 -19.26
CA THR A 137 -0.86 4.57 -19.17
C THR A 137 -1.18 4.97 -17.73
N MET A 138 -1.30 4.03 -16.79
CA MET A 138 -1.46 4.34 -15.36
C MET A 138 -0.30 5.20 -14.85
N ALA A 139 0.94 4.84 -15.17
CA ALA A 139 2.13 5.60 -14.79
C ALA A 139 2.13 7.02 -15.39
N ARG A 140 1.70 7.16 -16.65
CA ARG A 140 1.56 8.46 -17.32
C ARG A 140 0.52 9.34 -16.64
N HIS A 141 -0.67 8.79 -16.34
CA HIS A 141 -1.74 9.51 -15.64
C HIS A 141 -1.28 9.96 -14.26
N MET A 142 -0.67 9.08 -13.45
CA MET A 142 -0.14 9.45 -12.14
C MET A 142 0.89 10.57 -12.24
N LYS A 143 1.88 10.47 -13.14
CA LYS A 143 2.90 11.53 -13.31
C LYS A 143 2.28 12.86 -13.76
N ALA A 144 1.36 12.83 -14.73
CA ALA A 144 0.76 14.04 -15.28
C ALA A 144 -0.19 14.74 -14.30
N ILE A 145 -0.95 13.98 -13.52
CA ILE A 145 -1.99 14.51 -12.64
C ILE A 145 -1.43 14.87 -11.26
N LEU A 146 -0.61 14.00 -10.67
CA LEU A 146 -0.08 14.20 -9.32
C LEU A 146 1.18 15.07 -9.30
N GLY A 147 1.88 15.20 -10.43
CA GLY A 147 3.00 16.10 -10.59
C GLY A 147 4.09 15.92 -9.54
N ASP A 148 4.46 17.02 -8.89
CA ASP A 148 5.49 17.09 -7.85
C ASP A 148 5.10 16.40 -6.53
N ARG A 149 3.80 16.17 -6.30
CA ARG A 149 3.32 15.41 -5.14
C ARG A 149 3.62 13.92 -5.29
N LEU A 150 3.73 13.39 -6.50
CA LEU A 150 4.13 11.99 -6.71
C LEU A 150 5.62 11.81 -6.43
N LEU A 151 5.94 10.90 -5.52
CA LEU A 151 7.33 10.53 -5.24
C LEU A 151 7.85 9.58 -6.32
N THR A 152 8.74 10.06 -7.17
CA THR A 152 9.30 9.28 -8.29
C THR A 152 10.77 8.90 -8.11
N GLN A 153 11.42 9.36 -7.05
CA GLN A 153 12.83 9.10 -6.73
C GLN A 153 13.02 9.05 -5.21
N PRO A 154 14.04 8.34 -4.69
CA PRO A 154 14.42 8.43 -3.28
C PRO A 154 14.70 9.88 -2.86
N LEU A 155 14.44 10.20 -1.60
CA LEU A 155 14.74 11.51 -1.04
C LEU A 155 16.25 11.76 -1.04
N GLN A 156 16.65 12.96 -1.44
CA GLN A 156 18.06 13.31 -1.56
C GLN A 156 18.78 13.22 -0.21
N GLY A 157 19.95 12.55 -0.20
CA GLY A 157 20.77 12.41 1.01
C GLY A 157 20.22 11.45 2.05
N GLN A 158 19.20 10.65 1.71
CA GLN A 158 18.70 9.54 2.52
C GLN A 158 19.25 8.22 1.99
N ASP A 159 19.45 7.25 2.88
CA ASP A 159 19.70 5.87 2.49
C ASP A 159 18.44 5.34 1.78
N PRO A 160 18.51 4.90 0.52
CA PRO A 160 17.37 4.31 -0.19
C PRO A 160 16.83 3.04 0.47
N HIS A 161 17.58 2.42 1.38
CA HIS A 161 17.17 1.23 2.12
C HIS A 161 16.49 1.53 3.46
N GLU A 162 16.46 2.79 3.90
CA GLU A 162 15.72 3.20 5.10
C GLU A 162 14.37 3.81 4.73
N LEU A 163 13.34 3.52 5.51
CA LEU A 163 12.04 4.16 5.35
C LEU A 163 12.11 5.59 5.88
N PRO A 164 11.77 6.60 5.06
CA PRO A 164 11.69 7.97 5.56
C PRO A 164 10.59 8.12 6.61
N SER A 165 10.65 9.24 7.33
CA SER A 165 9.61 9.63 8.27
C SER A 165 8.40 10.27 7.60
N PRO A 166 7.22 10.25 8.26
CA PRO A 166 6.07 11.04 7.83
C PRO A 166 6.40 12.51 7.60
N GLU A 167 7.27 13.11 8.43
CA GLU A 167 7.66 14.51 8.32
C GLU A 167 8.45 14.80 7.04
N GLN A 168 9.38 13.93 6.66
CA GLN A 168 10.15 14.03 5.42
C GLN A 168 9.30 13.82 4.17
N LEU A 169 8.18 13.09 4.29
CA LEU A 169 7.27 12.74 3.19
C LEU A 169 6.00 13.61 3.17
N LYS A 170 5.99 14.76 3.86
CA LYS A 170 4.87 15.68 3.81
C LYS A 170 4.53 16.06 2.36
N GLU A 171 3.22 16.05 2.09
CA GLU A 171 2.62 16.32 0.79
C GLU A 171 3.08 15.40 -0.34
N LYS A 172 3.65 14.22 -0.02
CA LYS A 172 4.02 13.20 -0.99
C LYS A 172 3.02 12.07 -1.09
N ILE A 173 2.87 11.58 -2.31
CA ILE A 173 2.08 10.41 -2.68
C ILE A 173 3.04 9.32 -3.10
N LEU A 174 2.96 8.15 -2.46
CA LEU A 174 3.79 6.98 -2.71
C LEU A 174 2.97 5.93 -3.45
N VAL A 175 3.63 5.14 -4.30
CA VAL A 175 3.02 3.99 -4.96
C VAL A 175 3.53 2.72 -4.29
N LYS A 176 2.60 1.90 -3.80
CA LYS A 176 2.85 0.51 -3.42
C LYS A 176 2.50 -0.39 -4.59
N GLY A 177 3.46 -1.17 -5.06
CA GLY A 177 3.29 -2.07 -6.19
C GLY A 177 4.50 -2.96 -6.43
N LYS A 178 4.42 -3.81 -7.46
CA LYS A 178 5.55 -4.64 -7.90
C LYS A 178 6.66 -3.76 -8.49
N LYS A 179 7.92 -4.15 -8.27
CA LYS A 179 9.10 -3.46 -8.79
C LYS A 179 9.97 -4.48 -9.53
N LEU A 180 10.41 -4.13 -10.74
CA LEU A 180 11.39 -4.89 -11.49
C LEU A 180 12.72 -4.88 -10.74
N PRO A 181 13.44 -6.02 -10.70
CA PRO A 181 14.81 -6.03 -10.22
C PRO A 181 15.64 -5.03 -11.02
N GLU A 182 16.44 -4.21 -10.32
CA GLU A 182 17.37 -3.32 -11.00
C GLU A 182 18.35 -4.16 -11.83
N LEU A 183 18.40 -3.92 -13.14
CA LEU A 183 19.35 -4.57 -14.05
C LEU A 183 20.78 -4.13 -13.68
N TRP A 184 21.38 -4.90 -12.76
CA TRP A 184 22.79 -4.95 -12.36
C TRP A 184 23.71 -3.81 -12.84
N GLN A 185 24.03 -2.91 -11.93
CA GLN A 185 25.43 -2.50 -11.75
C GLN A 185 25.82 -2.73 -10.28
N GLU A 186 26.30 -3.93 -9.95
CA GLU A 186 27.21 -4.12 -8.80
C GLU A 186 28.10 -5.35 -9.02
N PRO A 187 29.42 -5.26 -8.80
CA PRO A 187 30.25 -6.40 -8.50
C PRO A 187 30.40 -6.56 -6.98
N ARG A 188 29.76 -7.58 -6.38
CA ARG A 188 30.37 -8.57 -5.45
C ARG A 188 29.33 -9.40 -4.71
N GLY A 189 29.32 -10.68 -5.09
CA GLY A 189 28.96 -11.90 -4.36
C GLY A 189 28.31 -11.83 -2.97
N VAL A 190 27.05 -12.25 -2.92
CA VAL A 190 26.57 -13.34 -2.03
C VAL A 190 25.48 -14.09 -2.80
N THR A 191 25.78 -15.30 -3.29
CA THR A 191 24.76 -16.21 -3.83
C THR A 191 24.12 -16.96 -2.66
N SER A 192 22.90 -16.58 -2.26
CA SER A 192 22.02 -17.47 -1.50
C SER A 192 20.87 -17.87 -2.42
N LEU A 193 20.98 -19.07 -2.99
CA LEU A 193 19.95 -19.70 -3.81
C LEU A 193 18.82 -20.18 -2.88
N LEU A 194 17.58 -19.82 -3.18
CA LEU A 194 16.39 -20.49 -2.65
C LEU A 194 15.57 -20.99 -3.84
N ASP A 195 15.25 -22.28 -3.82
CA ASP A 195 14.22 -22.89 -4.66
C ASP A 195 12.85 -22.33 -4.22
N PRO A 196 12.01 -21.82 -5.13
CA PRO A 196 10.61 -21.55 -4.83
C PRO A 196 9.82 -22.83 -5.04
N GLU A 197 9.55 -23.56 -3.95
CA GLU A 197 8.42 -24.48 -3.92
C GLU A 197 7.16 -23.70 -3.48
N GLU A 198 6.16 -23.73 -4.36
CA GLU A 198 4.73 -23.45 -4.15
C GLU A 198 4.30 -21.96 -4.07
N GLU A 199 4.03 -21.39 -5.24
CA GLU A 199 2.97 -20.40 -5.41
C GLU A 199 1.63 -21.11 -5.16
N GLU A 200 1.09 -21.01 -3.95
CA GLU A 200 -0.34 -21.23 -3.71
C GLU A 200 -1.07 -19.91 -4.00
N GLU A 201 -1.59 -19.78 -5.22
CA GLU A 201 -2.77 -18.96 -5.49
C GLU A 201 -3.93 -19.63 -4.73
N GLU A 202 -4.28 -19.10 -3.55
CA GLU A 202 -5.53 -19.48 -2.88
C GLU A 202 -6.70 -18.87 -3.67
N GLU A 203 -7.09 -19.52 -4.78
CA GLU A 203 -8.44 -19.39 -5.32
C GLU A 203 -9.43 -20.09 -4.36
N GLU A 204 -10.56 -19.44 -4.09
CA GLU A 204 -11.66 -20.04 -3.33
C GLU A 204 -12.27 -21.19 -4.15
N GLU A 205 -11.82 -22.43 -3.92
CA GLU A 205 -12.48 -23.62 -4.48
C GLU A 205 -13.00 -24.56 -3.37
N GLU A 206 -14.32 -24.75 -3.38
CA GLU A 206 -15.03 -25.83 -2.67
C GLU A 206 -14.71 -27.20 -3.32
N GLU A 207 -14.74 -28.24 -2.49
CA GLU A 207 -14.33 -29.65 -2.68
C GLU A 207 -14.51 -30.30 -4.07
N GLU A 208 -13.53 -31.12 -4.49
CA GLU A 208 -13.72 -32.56 -4.79
C GLU A 208 -12.37 -33.31 -4.97
N GLU A 209 -12.25 -34.48 -4.31
CA GLU A 209 -11.09 -35.39 -4.38
C GLU A 209 -10.89 -36.02 -5.77
N LYS A 210 -9.62 -36.15 -6.21
CA LYS A 210 -9.14 -37.39 -6.87
C LYS A 210 -7.61 -37.53 -6.92
N VAL A 211 -7.18 -38.73 -6.57
CA VAL A 211 -5.81 -39.26 -6.49
C VAL A 211 -5.25 -39.59 -7.88
N GLN A 212 -3.97 -39.27 -8.15
CA GLN A 212 -3.09 -40.10 -9.01
C GLN A 212 -1.58 -39.83 -8.84
N GLU A 213 -0.82 -40.88 -9.16
CA GLU A 213 0.53 -41.26 -8.70
C GLU A 213 1.70 -40.43 -9.26
N ARG A 214 2.79 -40.30 -8.47
CA ARG A 214 4.10 -39.77 -8.89
C ARG A 214 5.16 -40.88 -8.96
N SER A 215 6.02 -40.84 -9.98
CA SER A 215 7.31 -41.55 -10.04
C SER A 215 8.41 -40.64 -10.65
N PRO A 216 9.72 -40.93 -10.46
CA PRO A 216 10.62 -39.93 -9.87
C PRO A 216 11.73 -39.34 -10.77
N ARG A 217 12.15 -38.12 -10.36
CA ARG A 217 13.50 -37.50 -10.33
C ARG A 217 14.48 -37.73 -11.50
N ARG A 218 14.90 -36.61 -12.11
CA ARG A 218 16.29 -36.41 -12.58
C ARG A 218 16.85 -35.09 -12.05
N VAL A 219 18.12 -35.14 -11.69
CA VAL A 219 18.86 -34.18 -10.87
C VAL A 219 19.90 -33.44 -11.74
N ARG A 220 20.11 -32.15 -11.39
CA ARG A 220 21.29 -31.28 -11.56
C ARG A 220 21.53 -30.51 -12.89
N GLY A 221 21.29 -29.20 -12.77
CA GLY A 221 22.07 -28.11 -13.37
C GLY A 221 21.58 -26.74 -12.84
N PHE A 222 22.38 -26.02 -12.04
CA PHE A 222 22.11 -24.66 -11.51
C PHE A 222 23.02 -23.61 -12.21
N PRO A 223 22.78 -22.28 -12.14
CA PRO A 223 21.60 -21.59 -12.67
C PRO A 223 22.02 -20.27 -13.37
N ARG A 224 22.12 -20.27 -14.70
CA ARG A 224 22.13 -19.01 -15.48
C ARG A 224 20.79 -18.77 -16.16
N ALA A 225 20.01 -19.83 -16.35
CA ALA A 225 18.69 -19.81 -16.96
C ALA A 225 17.56 -19.44 -15.98
N VAL A 226 17.71 -19.74 -14.68
CA VAL A 226 16.67 -19.45 -13.66
C VAL A 226 16.53 -17.95 -13.45
N VAL A 227 17.64 -17.23 -13.22
CA VAL A 227 17.65 -15.77 -13.06
C VAL A 227 17.13 -15.05 -14.31
N LEU A 228 17.46 -15.53 -15.52
CA LEU A 228 16.90 -14.99 -16.75
C LEU A 228 15.39 -15.28 -16.88
N GLY A 229 14.94 -16.44 -16.40
CA GLY A 229 13.54 -16.86 -16.40
C GLY A 229 12.69 -16.04 -15.45
N ASP A 230 13.18 -15.76 -14.24
CA ASP A 230 12.48 -14.94 -13.24
C ASP A 230 12.41 -13.48 -13.68
N LEU A 231 13.51 -12.92 -14.21
CA LEU A 231 13.50 -11.58 -14.83
C LEU A 231 12.54 -11.50 -16.02
N ALA A 232 12.41 -12.57 -16.81
CA ALA A 232 11.47 -12.62 -17.93
C ALA A 232 10.01 -12.72 -17.47
N LYS A 233 9.73 -13.45 -16.37
CA LYS A 233 8.41 -13.49 -15.73
C LYS A 233 8.05 -12.13 -15.15
N ASP A 234 8.96 -11.48 -14.42
CA ASP A 234 8.72 -10.15 -13.83
C ASP A 234 8.52 -9.09 -14.92
N ALA A 235 9.34 -9.10 -15.97
CA ALA A 235 9.19 -8.22 -17.13
C ALA A 235 7.88 -8.47 -17.91
N SER A 236 7.28 -9.66 -17.80
CA SER A 236 5.96 -9.93 -18.36
C SER A 236 4.80 -9.43 -17.47
N GLN A 237 5.06 -9.18 -16.19
CA GLN A 237 4.04 -8.83 -15.21
C GLN A 237 3.96 -7.33 -14.88
N VAL A 238 5.08 -6.59 -14.93
CA VAL A 238 5.08 -5.15 -14.61
C VAL A 238 5.86 -4.32 -15.63
N SER A 239 5.27 -3.22 -16.08
CA SER A 239 5.90 -2.26 -16.98
C SER A 239 7.04 -1.50 -16.30
N PRO A 240 8.13 -1.16 -17.02
CA PRO A 240 9.19 -0.32 -16.48
C PRO A 240 8.70 1.03 -15.95
N GLU A 241 7.71 1.63 -16.61
CA GLU A 241 7.14 2.93 -16.26
C GLU A 241 6.43 2.89 -14.91
N LEU A 242 5.65 1.83 -14.64
CA LEU A 242 4.94 1.66 -13.37
C LEU A 242 5.91 1.22 -12.26
N SER A 243 6.83 0.30 -12.56
CA SER A 243 7.89 -0.13 -11.64
C SER A 243 8.73 1.05 -11.14
N ALA A 244 9.05 2.01 -12.02
CA ALA A 244 9.85 3.18 -11.67
C ALA A 244 9.15 4.13 -10.67
N LEU A 245 7.83 4.00 -10.45
CA LEU A 245 7.09 4.77 -9.45
C LEU A 245 7.14 4.13 -8.05
N VAL A 246 7.61 2.89 -7.93
CA VAL A 246 7.70 2.18 -6.66
C VAL A 246 9.05 2.46 -6.01
N ILE A 247 9.05 3.33 -5.00
CA ILE A 247 10.27 3.78 -4.30
C ILE A 247 10.43 3.05 -2.97
N TYR A 248 9.61 3.38 -1.98
CA TYR A 248 9.72 2.90 -0.59
C TYR A 248 8.70 1.81 -0.21
N CYS A 249 7.76 1.47 -1.11
CA CYS A 249 6.67 0.54 -0.83
C CYS A 249 6.63 -0.62 -1.84
N GLN A 250 7.73 -1.36 -1.95
CA GLN A 250 7.81 -2.48 -2.88
C GLN A 250 6.98 -3.67 -2.37
N ALA A 251 5.95 -4.04 -3.12
CA ALA A 251 5.14 -5.21 -2.82
C ALA A 251 5.94 -6.48 -3.10
N VAL A 252 6.11 -7.35 -2.09
CA VAL A 252 6.80 -8.63 -2.22
C VAL A 252 6.06 -9.75 -1.50
N PRO A 253 6.18 -11.01 -1.99
CA PRO A 253 5.77 -12.18 -1.22
C PRO A 253 6.47 -12.20 0.15
N PHE A 254 5.74 -12.61 1.18
CA PHE A 254 6.30 -12.65 2.53
C PHE A 254 7.31 -13.81 2.66
N PRO A 255 8.59 -13.54 2.97
CA PRO A 255 9.62 -14.58 3.02
C PRO A 255 9.57 -15.45 4.30
N GLY A 256 8.57 -15.23 5.17
CA GLY A 256 8.49 -15.85 6.48
C GLY A 256 9.16 -15.00 7.57
N LEU A 257 8.65 -15.12 8.81
CA LEU A 257 9.06 -14.29 9.93
C LEU A 257 10.56 -14.42 10.25
N ALA A 258 11.08 -15.64 10.24
CA ALA A 258 12.48 -15.90 10.55
C ALA A 258 13.44 -15.26 9.53
N GLN A 259 13.08 -15.26 8.24
CA GLN A 259 13.90 -14.63 7.20
C GLN A 259 13.78 -13.10 7.25
N ALA A 260 12.56 -12.58 7.43
CA ALA A 260 12.32 -11.14 7.55
C ALA A 260 13.09 -10.52 8.73
N LEU A 261 13.20 -11.23 9.86
CA LEU A 261 13.97 -10.77 11.02
C LEU A 261 15.49 -10.86 10.83
N ARG A 262 15.99 -11.86 10.09
CA ARG A 262 17.44 -11.99 9.81
C ARG A 262 17.94 -11.01 8.76
N HIS A 263 17.10 -10.69 7.78
CA HIS A 263 17.45 -9.85 6.64
C HIS A 263 16.35 -8.80 6.43
N PRO A 264 16.26 -7.79 7.32
CA PRO A 264 15.27 -6.74 7.19
C PRO A 264 15.47 -5.98 5.88
N GLN A 265 14.38 -5.82 5.13
CA GLN A 265 14.32 -5.01 3.92
C GLN A 265 13.22 -3.95 4.14
N PRO A 266 13.55 -2.77 4.69
CA PRO A 266 12.53 -1.83 5.16
C PRO A 266 11.55 -1.36 4.07
N CYS A 267 12.01 -1.29 2.82
CA CYS A 267 11.16 -0.89 1.69
C CYS A 267 10.28 -2.02 1.12
N HIS A 268 10.49 -3.27 1.58
CA HIS A 268 9.68 -4.40 1.18
C HIS A 268 8.42 -4.48 2.06
N VAL A 269 7.26 -4.53 1.42
CA VAL A 269 5.95 -4.57 2.06
C VAL A 269 5.22 -5.83 1.61
N SER A 270 4.76 -6.62 2.57
CA SER A 270 3.88 -7.76 2.32
C SER A 270 2.48 -7.44 2.82
N SER A 271 1.47 -7.84 2.05
CA SER A 271 0.06 -7.72 2.44
C SER A 271 -0.48 -9.10 2.80
N PHE A 272 -1.32 -9.15 3.83
CA PHE A 272 -1.85 -10.39 4.37
C PHE A 272 -3.37 -10.33 4.43
N SER A 273 -4.02 -11.42 4.02
CA SER A 273 -5.41 -11.65 4.39
C SER A 273 -5.53 -11.73 5.91
N GLU A 274 -6.71 -11.44 6.44
CA GLU A 274 -6.97 -11.54 7.87
C GLU A 274 -6.65 -12.94 8.41
N ARG A 275 -7.01 -13.99 7.66
CA ARG A 275 -6.72 -15.38 8.00
C ARG A 275 -5.21 -15.63 8.12
N LYS A 276 -4.43 -15.17 7.13
CA LYS A 276 -2.97 -15.34 7.12
C LYS A 276 -2.30 -14.55 8.24
N ALA A 277 -2.74 -13.30 8.48
CA ALA A 277 -2.24 -12.49 9.59
C ALA A 277 -2.52 -13.17 10.95
N ARG A 278 -3.73 -13.68 11.18
CA ARG A 278 -4.08 -14.43 12.40
C ARG A 278 -3.23 -15.68 12.58
N LYS A 279 -2.92 -16.40 11.50
CA LYS A 279 -2.03 -17.58 11.53
C LYS A 279 -0.62 -17.18 11.97
N LEU A 280 -0.04 -16.15 11.36
CA LEU A 280 1.30 -15.65 11.69
C LEU A 280 1.40 -15.14 13.14
N ILE A 281 0.38 -14.45 13.65
CA ILE A 281 0.34 -14.01 15.05
C ILE A 281 0.40 -15.21 16.00
N LYS A 282 -0.36 -16.28 15.72
CA LYS A 282 -0.34 -17.49 16.54
C LYS A 282 0.99 -18.25 16.47
N GLU A 283 1.65 -18.24 15.32
CA GLU A 283 2.96 -18.88 15.13
C GLU A 283 4.10 -18.12 15.81
N ALA A 284 3.96 -16.79 15.95
CA ALA A 284 4.96 -15.93 16.58
C ALA A 284 5.01 -16.04 18.12
N GLY A 285 3.98 -16.64 18.75
CA GLY A 285 3.88 -16.82 20.21
C GLY A 285 2.95 -15.81 20.87
#